data_AF-A0A625X201-F1
#
_entry.id   AF-A0A625X201-F1
#
_cell.length_a   1.000
_cell.length_b   1.000
_cell.length_c   1.000
_cell.angle_alpha   90.00
_cell.angle_beta   90.00
_cell.angle_gamma   90.00
#
_symmetry.space_group_name_H-M   'P 1'
#
loop_
_entity.id
_entity.type
_entity.pdbx_description
1 polymer ?
#
loop_
_entity_poly.entity_id
_entity_poly.type
_entity_poly.pdbx_seq_one_letter_code
_entity_poly.pdbx_strand_id
1 'polypeptide(L)'
;MSNIDKQVLREEFRYMQDHYNDPADRKRQEIYIAAEALLDELDKKQQYIKLRDQENEDIALTVGKLRVELEAAKKSMTEQSAIVAAAEKLVRCKGRYHSELNYRALAKLFGVITPDLPPLVHENVHYADAAEVEITALRQRIAELEARKVNLSKLSVGEVMHMSGFSRDYAEGWCAGNDNAIHEIRAAGIKVKGE
;
A
#
# COMPACT_ATOMS: atom_id res chain seq x y z
N MET A 1 4.08 -63.33 3.55
CA MET A 1 5.34 -63.99 3.18
C MET A 1 5.67 -64.99 4.28
N SER A 2 6.03 -66.23 3.93
CA SER A 2 6.44 -67.24 4.90
C SER A 2 7.53 -66.67 5.82
N ASN A 3 7.29 -66.67 7.14
CA ASN A 3 8.26 -66.21 8.13
C ASN A 3 9.28 -67.33 8.34
N ILE A 4 10.13 -67.55 7.34
CA ILE A 4 11.15 -68.58 7.39
C ILE A 4 12.20 -68.11 8.39
N ASP A 5 12.39 -68.91 9.44
CA ASP A 5 13.44 -68.67 10.41
C ASP A 5 14.80 -68.98 9.77
N LYS A 6 15.55 -67.91 9.50
CA LYS A 6 16.87 -68.01 8.88
C LYS A 6 17.91 -68.62 9.80
N GLN A 7 17.73 -68.49 11.12
CA GLN A 7 18.63 -69.12 12.08
C GLN A 7 18.45 -70.64 12.05
N VAL A 8 17.20 -71.11 11.99
CA VAL A 8 16.89 -72.53 11.81
C VAL A 8 17.50 -73.05 10.50
N LEU A 9 17.38 -72.31 9.39
CA LEU A 9 18.02 -72.69 8.13
C LEU A 9 19.55 -72.79 8.23
N ARG A 10 20.21 -71.87 8.95
CA ARG A 10 21.67 -71.92 9.18
C ARG A 10 22.09 -73.10 10.03
N GLU A 11 21.28 -73.45 11.02
CA GLU A 11 21.52 -74.62 11.88
C GLU A 11 21.37 -75.92 11.08
N GLU A 12 20.34 -76.01 10.23
CA GLU A 12 20.15 -77.14 9.32
C GLU A 12 21.30 -77.26 8.29
N PHE A 13 21.75 -76.17 7.67
CA PHE A 13 22.86 -76.23 6.71
C PHE A 13 24.17 -76.68 7.36
N ARG A 14 24.46 -76.21 8.58
CA ARG A 14 25.64 -76.66 9.35
C ARG A 14 25.53 -78.11 9.78
N TYR A 15 24.36 -78.52 10.28
CA TYR A 15 24.09 -79.92 10.62
C TYR A 15 24.32 -80.84 9.41
N MET A 16 23.84 -80.45 8.23
CA MET A 16 24.01 -81.25 7.01
C MET A 16 25.48 -81.28 6.54
N GLN A 17 26.23 -80.19 6.66
CA GLN A 17 27.68 -80.18 6.38
C GLN A 17 28.42 -81.18 7.28
N ASP A 18 28.07 -81.26 8.58
CA ASP A 18 28.70 -82.19 9.53
C ASP A 18 28.39 -83.68 9.24
N HIS A 19 27.26 -83.98 8.59
CA HIS A 19 26.80 -85.35 8.34
C HIS A 19 27.09 -85.87 6.92
N TYR A 20 27.31 -84.99 5.95
CA TYR A 20 27.66 -85.35 4.57
C TYR A 20 29.15 -85.12 4.31
N ASN A 21 30.03 -85.86 5.00
CA ASN A 21 31.49 -85.73 4.88
C ASN A 21 32.15 -86.75 3.92
N ASP A 22 31.37 -87.63 3.30
CA ASP A 22 31.87 -88.64 2.34
C ASP A 22 32.22 -87.99 0.98
N PRO A 23 33.35 -88.35 0.34
CA PRO A 23 33.67 -87.91 -1.03
C PRO A 23 32.55 -88.11 -2.07
N ALA A 24 31.64 -89.07 -1.87
CA ALA A 24 30.46 -89.28 -2.72
C ALA A 24 29.42 -88.16 -2.63
N ASP A 25 29.40 -87.37 -1.55
CA ASP A 25 28.41 -86.32 -1.27
C ASP A 25 28.88 -84.91 -1.67
N ARG A 26 30.00 -84.78 -2.37
CA ARG A 26 30.62 -83.50 -2.77
C ARG A 26 29.63 -82.50 -3.41
N LYS A 27 28.73 -82.98 -4.28
CA LYS A 27 27.71 -82.12 -4.91
C LYS A 27 26.73 -81.53 -3.90
N ARG A 28 26.37 -82.28 -2.85
CA ARG A 28 25.49 -81.80 -1.76
C ARG A 28 26.23 -80.77 -0.90
N GLN A 29 27.49 -81.01 -0.57
CA GLN A 29 28.34 -80.06 0.16
C GLN A 29 28.44 -78.71 -0.57
N GLU A 30 28.71 -78.74 -1.89
CA GLU A 30 28.78 -77.54 -2.72
C GLU A 30 27.46 -76.73 -2.70
N ILE A 31 26.31 -77.42 -2.70
CA ILE A 31 24.99 -76.78 -2.60
C ILE A 31 24.80 -76.12 -1.23
N TYR A 32 25.17 -76.78 -0.12
CA TYR A 32 24.99 -76.22 1.22
C TYR A 32 25.86 -74.98 1.46
N ILE A 33 27.13 -75.03 1.01
CA ILE A 33 28.04 -73.88 1.09
C ILE A 33 27.48 -72.69 0.28
N ALA A 34 26.98 -72.96 -0.94
CA ALA A 34 26.35 -71.91 -1.75
C ALA A 34 25.06 -71.36 -1.10
N ALA A 35 24.25 -72.22 -0.48
CA ALA A 35 23.03 -71.81 0.20
C ALA A 35 23.32 -70.93 1.44
N GLU A 36 24.35 -71.26 2.22
CA GLU A 36 24.80 -70.46 3.36
C GLU A 36 25.31 -69.08 2.93
N ALA A 37 26.12 -69.02 1.86
CA ALA A 37 26.59 -67.76 1.29
C ALA A 37 25.44 -66.87 0.78
N LEU A 38 24.44 -67.45 0.13
CA LEU A 38 23.24 -66.72 -0.31
C LEU A 38 22.41 -66.20 0.87
N LEU A 39 22.38 -66.95 1.99
CA LEU A 39 21.68 -66.53 3.20
C LEU A 39 22.38 -65.34 3.86
N ASP A 40 23.71 -65.31 3.88
CA ASP A 40 24.51 -64.15 4.30
C ASP A 40 24.27 -62.92 3.44
N GLU A 41 24.25 -63.09 2.11
CA GLU A 41 23.95 -61.99 1.20
C GLU A 41 22.54 -61.44 1.40
N LEU A 42 21.57 -62.32 1.61
CA LEU A 42 20.18 -61.93 1.86
C LEU A 42 20.04 -61.16 3.19
N ASP A 43 20.75 -61.58 4.23
CA ASP A 43 20.77 -60.87 5.52
C ASP A 43 21.39 -59.49 5.39
N LYS A 44 22.52 -59.36 4.70
CA LYS A 44 23.16 -58.06 4.41
C LYS A 44 22.22 -57.14 3.63
N LYS A 45 21.55 -57.66 2.59
CA LYS A 45 20.57 -56.89 1.80
C LYS A 45 19.38 -56.44 2.64
N GLN A 46 18.87 -57.30 3.54
CA GLN A 46 17.78 -56.92 4.43
C GLN A 46 18.19 -55.86 5.46
N GLN A 47 19.39 -55.96 6.02
CA GLN A 47 19.93 -54.93 6.92
C GLN A 47 20.09 -53.60 6.19
N TYR A 48 20.60 -53.64 4.95
CA TYR A 48 20.73 -52.44 4.11
C TYR A 48 19.37 -51.78 3.82
N ILE A 49 18.34 -52.56 3.50
CA ILE A 49 16.98 -52.04 3.28
C ILE A 49 16.46 -51.36 4.56
N LYS A 50 16.61 -51.99 5.73
CA LYS A 50 16.21 -51.39 7.01
C LYS A 50 16.90 -50.05 7.29
N LEU A 51 18.21 -49.97 7.03
CA LEU A 51 18.97 -48.72 7.18
C LEU A 51 18.46 -47.64 6.21
N ARG A 52 18.17 -48.02 4.97
CA ARG A 52 17.64 -47.11 3.95
C ARG A 52 16.23 -46.62 4.26
N ASP A 53 15.39 -47.48 4.82
CA ASP A 53 14.04 -47.12 5.26
C ASP A 53 14.10 -46.14 6.44
N GLN A 54 15.00 -46.37 7.40
CA GLN A 54 15.22 -45.43 8.51
C GLN A 54 15.73 -44.07 7.99
N GLU A 55 16.72 -44.08 7.10
CA GLU A 55 17.24 -42.84 6.50
C GLU A 55 16.16 -42.10 5.70
N ASN A 56 15.31 -42.83 4.97
CA ASN A 56 14.18 -42.25 4.24
C ASN A 56 13.15 -41.61 5.19
N GLU A 57 12.87 -42.23 6.34
CA GLU A 57 11.99 -41.68 7.36
C GLU A 57 12.57 -40.39 7.95
N ASP A 58 13.86 -40.40 8.31
CA ASP A 58 14.56 -39.22 8.84
C ASP A 58 14.60 -38.06 7.82
N ILE A 59 14.82 -38.38 6.54
CA ILE A 59 14.76 -37.41 5.43
C ILE A 59 13.34 -36.86 5.30
N ALA A 60 12.30 -37.70 5.33
CA ALA A 60 10.91 -37.27 5.21
C ALA A 60 10.51 -36.32 6.34
N LEU A 61 10.92 -36.62 7.58
CA LEU A 61 10.71 -35.75 8.74
C LEU A 61 11.41 -34.40 8.57
N THR A 62 12.66 -34.40 8.10
CA THR A 62 13.46 -33.18 7.89
C THR A 62 12.88 -32.32 6.78
N VAL A 63 12.55 -32.91 5.63
CA VAL A 63 11.90 -32.22 4.52
C VAL A 63 10.54 -31.66 4.93
N GLY A 64 9.78 -32.39 5.75
CA GLY A 64 8.52 -31.91 6.33
C GLY A 64 8.70 -30.63 7.14
N LYS A 65 9.69 -30.59 8.05
CA LYS A 65 10.01 -29.40 8.84
C LYS A 65 10.44 -28.22 7.96
N LEU A 66 11.38 -28.44 7.04
CA LEU A 66 11.86 -27.40 6.12
C LEU A 66 10.74 -26.83 5.26
N ARG A 67 9.76 -27.64 4.85
CA ARG A 67 8.61 -27.17 4.08
C ARG A 67 7.74 -26.21 4.87
N VAL A 68 7.50 -26.50 6.15
CA VAL A 68 6.74 -25.61 7.05
C VAL A 68 7.48 -24.29 7.25
N GLU A 69 8.78 -24.35 7.53
CA GLU A 69 9.62 -23.16 7.69
C GLU A 69 9.66 -22.31 6.42
N LEU A 70 9.78 -22.95 5.24
CA LEU A 70 9.76 -22.26 3.95
C LEU A 70 8.45 -21.53 3.70
N GLU A 71 7.31 -22.15 4.00
CA GLU A 71 5.99 -21.50 3.82
C GLU A 71 5.81 -20.34 4.82
N ALA A 72 6.29 -20.47 6.05
CA ALA A 72 6.29 -19.37 7.02
C ALA A 72 7.17 -18.19 6.55
N ALA A 73 8.38 -18.49 6.04
CA ALA A 73 9.28 -17.48 5.51
C ALA A 73 8.69 -16.76 4.28
N LYS A 74 8.10 -17.51 3.34
CA LYS A 74 7.40 -16.92 2.18
C LYS A 74 6.29 -15.98 2.61
N LYS A 75 5.47 -16.38 3.59
CA LYS A 75 4.41 -15.52 4.12
C LYS A 75 5.00 -14.22 4.70
N SER A 76 6.04 -14.31 5.52
CA SER A 76 6.72 -13.12 6.06
C SER A 76 7.29 -12.21 4.96
N MET A 77 7.88 -12.77 3.90
CA MET A 77 8.35 -11.99 2.75
C MET A 77 7.22 -11.24 2.05
N THR A 78 6.04 -11.86 1.88
CA THR A 78 4.89 -11.17 1.26
C THR A 78 4.39 -10.00 2.12
N GLU A 79 4.36 -10.17 3.44
CA GLU A 79 3.99 -9.11 4.38
C GLU A 79 5.00 -7.95 4.32
N GLN A 80 6.30 -8.24 4.32
CA GLN A 80 7.36 -7.25 4.17
C GLN A 80 7.27 -6.51 2.82
N SER A 81 6.99 -7.23 1.73
CA SER A 81 6.83 -6.61 0.41
C SER A 81 5.68 -5.60 0.38
N ALA A 82 4.59 -5.85 1.10
CA ALA A 82 3.48 -4.91 1.22
C ALA A 82 3.88 -3.63 1.98
N ILE A 83 4.68 -3.77 3.05
CA ILE A 83 5.22 -2.64 3.82
C ILE A 83 6.14 -1.79 2.95
N VAL A 84 7.05 -2.39 2.18
CA VAL A 84 7.94 -1.67 1.27
C VAL A 84 7.12 -0.90 0.23
N ALA A 85 6.12 -1.52 -0.39
CA ALA A 85 5.26 -0.85 -1.36
C ALA A 85 4.49 0.34 -0.75
N ALA A 86 4.02 0.22 0.49
CA ALA A 86 3.37 1.32 1.21
C ALA A 86 4.36 2.46 1.53
N ALA A 87 5.56 2.12 2.00
CA ALA A 87 6.62 3.08 2.27
C ALA A 87 7.04 3.85 1.00
N GLU A 88 7.21 3.17 -0.13
CA GLU A 88 7.52 3.83 -1.40
C GLU A 88 6.41 4.80 -1.84
N LYS A 89 5.14 4.43 -1.68
CA LYS A 89 4.00 5.33 -1.98
C LYS A 89 4.04 6.58 -1.11
N LEU A 90 4.34 6.45 0.18
CA LEU A 90 4.47 7.57 1.12
C LEU A 90 5.62 8.52 0.75
N VAL A 91 6.75 7.98 0.30
CA VAL A 91 7.89 8.79 -0.18
C VAL A 91 7.54 9.51 -1.49
N ARG A 92 6.69 8.92 -2.34
CA ARG A 92 6.27 9.49 -3.63
C ARG A 92 5.15 10.53 -3.54
N CYS A 93 4.47 10.69 -2.40
CA CYS A 93 3.42 11.72 -2.23
C CYS A 93 4.01 13.15 -2.35
N LYS A 94 3.33 14.03 -3.11
CA LYS A 94 3.89 15.32 -3.55
C LYS A 94 4.17 16.33 -2.43
N GLY A 95 5.29 17.06 -2.59
CA GLY A 95 5.71 18.23 -1.80
C GLY A 95 6.83 17.90 -0.80
N ARG A 96 7.85 18.77 -0.68
CA ARG A 96 8.91 18.65 0.34
C ARG A 96 8.31 18.52 1.74
N TYR A 97 7.31 19.35 2.05
CA TYR A 97 6.61 19.33 3.33
C TYR A 97 5.92 17.99 3.66
N HIS A 98 5.17 17.40 2.72
CA HIS A 98 4.44 16.14 2.96
C HIS A 98 5.38 14.94 3.03
N SER A 99 6.43 14.92 2.19
CA SER A 99 7.46 13.88 2.25
C SER A 99 8.26 13.95 3.56
N GLU A 100 8.68 15.12 4.04
CA GLU A 100 9.36 15.28 5.33
C GLU A 100 8.47 14.89 6.52
N LEU A 101 7.18 15.26 6.52
CA LEU A 101 6.24 14.86 7.55
C LEU A 101 6.05 13.33 7.58
N ASN A 102 5.94 12.70 6.40
CA ASN A 102 5.88 11.25 6.26
C ASN A 102 7.17 10.58 6.77
N TYR A 103 8.34 11.13 6.46
CA TYR A 103 9.62 10.63 6.96
C TYR A 103 9.72 10.70 8.49
N ARG A 104 9.31 11.83 9.09
CA ARG A 104 9.28 11.97 10.57
C ARG A 104 8.31 10.99 11.21
N ALA A 105 7.14 10.77 10.62
CA ALA A 105 6.15 9.79 11.10
C ALA A 105 6.68 8.35 11.02
N LEU A 106 7.33 7.98 9.91
CA LEU A 106 7.98 6.68 9.73
C LEU A 106 9.10 6.48 10.75
N ALA A 107 9.99 7.46 10.89
CA ALA A 107 11.09 7.38 11.84
C ALA A 107 10.59 7.16 13.28
N LYS A 108 9.52 7.85 13.68
CA LYS A 108 8.85 7.65 14.97
C LYS A 108 8.22 6.26 15.10
N LEU A 109 7.54 5.76 14.06
CA LEU A 109 6.91 4.44 14.05
C LEU A 109 7.95 3.31 14.21
N PHE A 110 9.08 3.43 13.54
CA PHE A 110 10.16 2.44 13.56
C PHE A 110 11.20 2.69 14.66
N GLY A 111 11.02 3.72 15.51
CA GLY A 111 11.93 4.06 16.59
C GLY A 111 13.35 4.46 16.12
N VAL A 112 13.48 4.89 14.87
CA VAL A 112 14.75 5.31 14.27
C VAL A 112 14.98 6.79 14.48
N ILE A 113 16.24 7.17 14.75
CA ILE A 113 16.62 8.58 14.86
C ILE A 113 16.42 9.23 13.50
N THR A 114 15.55 10.25 13.43
CA THR A 114 15.48 11.09 12.24
C THR A 114 16.84 11.78 12.06
N PRO A 115 17.40 11.84 10.83
CA PRO A 115 18.50 12.75 10.55
C PRO A 115 18.13 14.16 11.03
N ASP A 116 19.12 15.03 11.23
CA ASP A 116 18.89 16.41 11.65
C ASP A 116 18.18 17.20 10.53
N LEU A 117 16.88 16.94 10.38
CA LEU A 117 16.02 17.58 9.41
C LEU A 117 15.74 18.98 9.93
N PRO A 118 15.96 20.03 9.11
CA PRO A 118 15.65 21.39 9.49
C PRO A 118 14.20 21.51 9.98
N PRO A 119 13.91 22.47 10.87
CA PRO A 119 12.54 22.71 11.33
C PRO A 119 11.60 22.82 10.14
N LEU A 120 10.41 22.20 10.23
CA LEU A 120 9.40 22.28 9.18
C LEU A 120 8.97 23.74 9.01
N VAL A 121 9.66 24.47 8.14
CA VAL A 121 9.19 25.77 7.66
C VAL A 121 8.11 25.44 6.66
N HIS A 122 6.89 25.83 7.01
CA HIS A 122 5.74 25.66 6.15
C HIS A 122 5.98 26.31 4.77
N GLU A 123 6.39 25.51 3.79
CA GLU A 123 6.53 25.93 2.39
C GLU A 123 5.14 26.06 1.73
N ASN A 124 4.20 26.77 2.37
CA ASN A 124 3.00 27.29 1.71
C ASN A 124 3.25 28.64 1.02
N VAL A 125 4.46 29.17 1.12
CA VAL A 125 4.76 30.56 0.73
C VAL A 125 4.59 30.80 -0.78
N HIS A 126 4.68 29.77 -1.64
CA HIS A 126 4.55 30.00 -3.08
C HIS A 126 3.12 30.09 -3.62
N TYR A 127 2.10 29.66 -2.87
CA TYR A 127 0.70 29.89 -3.23
C TYR A 127 0.01 30.91 -2.33
N ALA A 128 0.48 31.09 -1.08
CA ALA A 128 -0.01 32.14 -0.19
C ALA A 128 0.26 33.52 -0.79
N ASP A 129 1.50 33.79 -1.26
CA ASP A 129 1.85 35.10 -1.79
C ASP A 129 1.03 35.47 -3.04
N ALA A 130 0.82 34.51 -3.95
CA ALA A 130 0.03 34.75 -5.16
C ALA A 130 -1.46 34.95 -4.84
N ALA A 131 -2.04 34.13 -3.96
CA ALA A 131 -3.43 34.25 -3.54
C ALA A 131 -3.66 35.53 -2.71
N GLU A 132 -2.70 35.93 -1.87
CA GLU A 132 -2.77 37.17 -1.10
C GLU A 132 -2.73 38.40 -2.01
N VAL A 133 -1.87 38.41 -3.04
CA VAL A 133 -1.84 39.48 -4.05
C VAL A 133 -3.18 39.55 -4.80
N GLU A 134 -3.75 38.40 -5.19
CA GLU A 134 -5.04 38.34 -5.88
C GLU A 134 -6.20 38.80 -5.00
N ILE A 135 -6.24 38.36 -3.72
CA ILE A 135 -7.22 38.82 -2.73
C ILE A 135 -7.10 40.33 -2.52
N THR A 136 -5.89 40.86 -2.45
CA THR A 136 -5.66 42.29 -2.25
C THR A 136 -6.13 43.10 -3.47
N ALA A 137 -5.83 42.63 -4.68
CA ALA A 137 -6.31 43.25 -5.92
C ALA A 137 -7.85 43.22 -6.03
N LEU A 138 -8.48 42.09 -5.67
CA LEU A 138 -9.94 41.97 -5.66
C LEU A 138 -10.59 42.89 -4.62
N ARG A 139 -10.02 42.99 -3.41
CA ARG A 139 -10.49 43.92 -2.38
C ARG A 139 -10.40 45.37 -2.83
N GLN A 140 -9.30 45.76 -3.49
CA GLN A 140 -9.16 47.10 -4.06
C GLN A 140 -10.21 47.36 -5.15
N ARG A 141 -10.46 46.38 -6.02
CA ARG A 141 -11.49 46.51 -7.06
C ARG A 141 -12.91 46.63 -6.48
N ILE A 142 -13.22 45.89 -5.42
CA ILE A 142 -14.50 46.00 -4.71
C ILE A 142 -14.64 47.41 -4.13
N ALA A 143 -13.62 47.93 -3.45
CA ALA A 143 -13.63 49.28 -2.89
C ALA A 143 -13.81 50.36 -3.98
N GLU A 144 -13.14 50.23 -5.13
CA GLU A 144 -13.35 51.11 -6.29
C GLU A 144 -14.79 51.08 -6.79
N LEU A 145 -15.39 49.90 -6.87
CA LEU A 145 -16.78 49.73 -7.33
C LEU A 145 -17.78 50.29 -6.31
N GLU A 146 -17.56 50.06 -5.01
CA GLU A 146 -18.39 50.58 -3.92
C GLU A 146 -18.27 52.12 -3.75
N ALA A 147 -17.19 52.72 -4.25
CA ALA A 147 -17.00 54.16 -4.31
C ALA A 147 -17.70 54.83 -5.51
N ARG A 148 -18.05 54.07 -6.56
CA ARG A 148 -18.74 54.63 -7.73
C ARG A 148 -20.14 55.09 -7.33
N LYS A 149 -20.47 56.31 -7.74
CA LYS A 149 -21.81 56.89 -7.59
C LYS A 149 -22.47 56.99 -8.96
N VAL A 150 -23.74 56.63 -9.05
CA VAL A 150 -24.57 56.87 -10.25
C VAL A 150 -24.79 58.38 -10.39
N ASN A 151 -24.52 58.93 -11.56
CA ASN A 151 -24.79 60.33 -11.82
C ASN A 151 -26.22 60.49 -12.32
N LEU A 152 -27.11 60.95 -11.44
CA LEU A 152 -28.50 61.23 -11.77
C LEU A 152 -28.87 62.62 -11.23
N SER A 153 -28.94 63.60 -12.13
CA SER A 153 -29.18 65.01 -11.78
C SER A 153 -30.57 65.21 -11.22
N LYS A 154 -30.68 65.84 -10.05
CA LYS A 154 -31.95 66.30 -9.50
C LYS A 154 -32.21 67.73 -9.98
N LEU A 155 -33.21 67.87 -10.84
CA LEU A 155 -33.66 69.16 -11.39
C LEU A 155 -35.02 69.51 -10.79
N SER A 156 -35.26 70.79 -10.61
CA SER A 156 -36.56 71.33 -10.23
C SER A 156 -37.53 71.30 -11.41
N VAL A 157 -38.83 71.30 -11.13
CA VAL A 157 -39.89 71.39 -12.15
C VAL A 157 -39.66 72.59 -13.07
N GLY A 158 -39.26 73.74 -12.52
CA GLY A 158 -38.96 74.94 -13.30
C GLY A 158 -37.80 74.75 -14.28
N GLU A 159 -36.70 74.13 -13.85
CA GLU A 159 -35.56 73.83 -14.73
C GLU A 159 -35.95 72.86 -15.85
N VAL A 160 -36.76 71.84 -15.55
CA VAL A 160 -37.24 70.89 -16.57
C VAL A 160 -38.21 71.56 -17.54
N MET A 161 -39.09 72.45 -17.05
CA MET A 161 -39.96 73.26 -17.90
C MET A 161 -39.16 74.10 -18.89
N HIS A 162 -38.05 74.71 -18.47
CA HIS A 162 -37.19 75.46 -19.39
C HIS A 162 -36.56 74.60 -20.49
N MET A 163 -36.28 73.31 -20.21
CA MET A 163 -35.72 72.38 -21.20
C MET A 163 -36.78 71.72 -22.09
N SER A 164 -38.01 71.56 -21.60
CA SER A 164 -39.08 70.82 -22.26
C SER A 164 -40.05 71.68 -23.07
N GLY A 165 -39.81 72.99 -23.17
CA GLY A 165 -40.73 73.92 -23.84
C GLY A 165 -41.92 74.34 -22.99
N PHE A 166 -41.74 74.46 -21.67
CA PHE A 166 -42.69 74.93 -20.66
C PHE A 166 -43.93 74.03 -20.42
N SER A 167 -43.85 72.75 -20.79
CA SER A 167 -44.89 71.78 -20.43
C SER A 167 -44.79 71.42 -18.95
N ARG A 168 -45.80 71.84 -18.17
CA ARG A 168 -45.86 71.59 -16.72
C ARG A 168 -46.09 70.11 -16.41
N ASP A 169 -47.09 69.49 -17.05
CA ASP A 169 -47.44 68.08 -16.81
C ASP A 169 -46.27 67.14 -17.14
N TYR A 170 -45.53 67.44 -18.21
CA TYR A 170 -44.32 66.71 -18.55
C TYR A 170 -43.21 66.91 -17.50
N ALA A 171 -42.99 68.15 -17.05
CA ALA A 171 -41.94 68.45 -16.09
C ALA A 171 -42.20 67.83 -14.71
N GLU A 172 -43.45 67.85 -14.25
CA GLU A 172 -43.86 67.18 -13.00
C GLU A 172 -43.72 65.67 -13.11
N GLY A 173 -44.15 65.06 -14.24
CA GLY A 173 -43.97 63.63 -14.49
C GLY A 173 -42.50 63.20 -14.58
N TRP A 174 -41.64 64.00 -15.22
CA TRP A 174 -40.20 63.76 -15.26
C TRP A 174 -39.58 63.80 -13.87
N CYS A 175 -39.93 64.81 -13.06
CA CYS A 175 -39.40 64.94 -11.69
C CYS A 175 -39.84 63.76 -10.81
N ALA A 176 -41.11 63.38 -10.88
CA ALA A 176 -41.64 62.23 -10.14
C ALA A 176 -40.97 60.91 -10.57
N GLY A 177 -40.77 60.71 -11.88
CA GLY A 177 -40.05 59.54 -12.41
C GLY A 177 -38.58 59.51 -11.97
N ASN A 178 -37.92 60.67 -11.94
CA ASN A 178 -36.54 60.81 -11.51
C ASN A 178 -36.38 60.53 -10.01
N ASP A 179 -37.29 61.03 -9.17
CA ASP A 179 -37.31 60.74 -7.73
C ASP A 179 -37.55 59.24 -7.46
N ASN A 180 -38.44 58.60 -8.23
CA ASN A 180 -38.65 57.15 -8.16
C ASN A 180 -37.40 56.36 -8.58
N ALA A 181 -36.72 56.77 -9.65
CA ALA A 181 -35.47 56.14 -10.08
C ALA A 181 -34.36 56.27 -9.01
N ILE A 182 -34.24 57.44 -8.37
CA ILE A 182 -33.30 57.64 -7.24
C ILE A 182 -33.66 56.72 -6.07
N HIS A 183 -34.95 56.59 -5.75
CA HIS A 183 -35.41 55.69 -4.69
C HIS A 183 -35.02 54.23 -4.95
N GLU A 184 -35.29 53.71 -6.15
CA GLU A 184 -34.97 52.32 -6.51
C GLU A 184 -33.46 52.05 -6.54
N ILE A 185 -32.66 53.00 -7.05
CA ILE A 185 -31.20 52.90 -7.04
C ILE A 185 -30.67 52.79 -5.60
N ARG A 186 -31.25 53.56 -4.67
CA ARG A 186 -30.90 53.51 -3.24
C ARG A 186 -31.35 52.22 -2.58
N ALA A 187 -32.55 51.73 -2.89
CA ALA A 187 -33.05 50.46 -2.38
C ALA A 187 -32.14 49.28 -2.77
N ALA A 188 -31.50 49.37 -3.94
CA ALA A 188 -30.47 48.42 -4.40
C ALA A 188 -29.08 48.61 -3.75
N GLY A 189 -28.91 49.56 -2.83
CA GLY A 189 -27.65 49.82 -2.14
C GLY A 189 -26.61 50.62 -2.94
N ILE A 190 -27.02 51.25 -4.05
CA ILE A 190 -26.11 51.99 -4.94
C ILE A 190 -26.17 53.49 -4.59
N LYS A 191 -25.01 54.13 -4.48
CA LYS A 191 -24.90 55.57 -4.17
C LYS A 191 -25.20 56.44 -5.39
N VAL A 192 -25.83 57.60 -5.19
CA VAL A 192 -26.11 58.60 -6.25
C VAL A 192 -25.27 59.87 -6.02
N LYS A 193 -24.77 60.49 -7.09
CA LYS A 193 -23.93 61.69 -7.03
C LYS A 193 -24.77 62.92 -6.65
N GLY A 194 -24.26 63.77 -5.76
CA GLY A 194 -24.99 64.95 -5.25
C GLY A 194 -25.57 64.77 -3.84
N GLU A 195 -25.34 63.60 -3.23
CA GLU A 195 -25.24 63.45 -1.77
C GLU A 195 -23.91 64.00 -1.23
#